data_AF-A0A259B656-F1
#
_entry.id   AF-A0A259B656-F1
#
_cell.length_a   1.000
_cell.length_b   1.000
_cell.length_c   1.000
_cell.angle_alpha   90.00
_cell.angle_beta   90.00
_cell.angle_gamma   90.00
#
_symmetry.space_group_name_H-M   'P 1'
#
loop_
_entity.id
_entity.type
_entity.pdbx_description
1 polymer ?
#
loop_
_entity_poly.entity_id
_entity_poly.type
_entity_poly.pdbx_seq_one_letter_code
_entity_poly.pdbx_strand_id
1 'polypeptide(L)'
;MTPFAHPSPHQNPQAVLSLVEATCRKIAPVWPLDSFVAVNPYHGLIHRPFSAVGRYLAETTGENLYMARAWFAEKIATGAITAADLSAAARELKSDLSLDAIKQAARHEPVKKHPLPLLALELNRRDAPPFLVFVIDQISGYLAAHYDRGQALWHLPAEAHTSLFSSWRQYTLIDRSSSAAGLKGVRKNLLSVPNRSQDALSWALAKIDLPEAQWPDYLFATLKSIGGWASYCRYLLWQAELKGEEQHDLHDLMTIRLVWDALILMEMDEPVHQHWRIKMQEWQRHAYAASDSSIDEILLAAAEIAFRRAVARGLKSNQADAPIPAPAVQMAFCIDVRSEVFRRHLEACMPNLETIGFAGFFGVPVDYCRLKESYSRAHMPVLLKPTYRVQQSGDEGIATRQHARLSRSASWKQFKLSAASCFTFVESAGLSYVPRLLADTFGWHRSSAPPDEAGLTAAERAELHPVLKGIDGGALSEQEKITLAEGMLRGLGLIDRFAPIILLAGHGSSTTNNPHRAGLDCGACAGQTGEVNARVAVTLFNEPA
;
A
#
# COMPACT_ATOMS: atom_id res chain seq x y z
N MET A 1 -47.28 -11.01 -36.08
CA MET A 1 -45.86 -11.03 -36.48
C MET A 1 -45.31 -9.64 -36.25
N THR A 2 -44.92 -9.38 -35.00
CA THR A 2 -44.16 -8.19 -34.60
C THR A 2 -42.72 -8.39 -35.08
N PRO A 3 -42.09 -7.38 -35.69
CA PRO A 3 -40.72 -7.51 -36.15
C PRO A 3 -39.83 -7.58 -34.91
N PHE A 4 -39.00 -8.62 -34.85
CA PHE A 4 -37.89 -8.70 -33.92
C PHE A 4 -37.03 -7.45 -34.10
N ALA A 5 -37.02 -6.58 -33.09
CA ALA A 5 -36.07 -5.50 -33.00
C ALA A 5 -34.67 -6.13 -32.93
N HIS A 6 -33.84 -5.84 -33.94
CA HIS A 6 -32.42 -6.17 -33.89
C HIS A 6 -31.79 -5.50 -32.66
N PRO A 7 -30.93 -6.20 -31.89
CA PRO A 7 -30.20 -5.58 -30.79
C PRO A 7 -29.26 -4.51 -31.33
N SER A 8 -29.21 -3.35 -30.66
CA SER A 8 -28.22 -2.29 -30.90
C SER A 8 -26.79 -2.85 -30.91
N PRO A 9 -25.84 -2.25 -31.64
CA PRO A 9 -24.49 -2.78 -31.86
C PRO A 9 -23.57 -2.79 -30.63
N HIS A 10 -24.11 -2.65 -29.42
CA HIS A 10 -23.34 -2.48 -28.20
C HIS A 10 -23.06 -3.82 -27.52
N GLN A 11 -21.79 -3.95 -27.11
CA GLN A 11 -21.23 -4.91 -26.15
C GLN A 11 -20.77 -6.25 -26.73
N ASN A 12 -19.57 -6.27 -27.31
CA ASN A 12 -18.73 -7.47 -27.26
C ASN A 12 -18.30 -7.69 -25.80
N PRO A 13 -18.83 -8.69 -25.07
CA PRO A 13 -18.55 -8.87 -23.64
C PRO A 13 -17.06 -9.07 -23.35
N GLN A 14 -16.33 -9.64 -24.31
CA GLN A 14 -14.90 -9.86 -24.22
C GLN A 14 -14.10 -8.55 -24.29
N ALA A 15 -14.56 -7.58 -25.09
CA ALA A 15 -13.93 -6.27 -25.17
C ALA A 15 -14.11 -5.49 -23.86
N VAL A 16 -15.30 -5.55 -23.25
CA VAL A 16 -15.58 -4.93 -21.95
C VAL A 16 -14.72 -5.55 -20.85
N LEU A 17 -14.63 -6.88 -20.82
CA LEU A 17 -13.80 -7.59 -19.83
C LEU A 17 -12.32 -7.20 -19.96
N SER A 18 -11.79 -7.16 -21.19
CA SER A 18 -10.40 -6.76 -21.46
C SER A 18 -10.13 -5.33 -21.00
N LEU A 19 -11.10 -4.42 -21.20
CA LEU A 19 -11.01 -3.04 -20.74
C LEU A 19 -10.98 -2.93 -19.20
N VAL A 20 -11.83 -3.70 -18.51
CA VAL A 20 -11.85 -3.75 -17.05
C VAL A 20 -10.53 -4.28 -16.53
N GLU A 21 -10.01 -5.38 -17.09
CA GLU A 21 -8.73 -5.94 -16.67
C GLU A 21 -7.59 -4.92 -16.86
N ALA A 22 -7.51 -4.29 -18.04
CA ALA A 22 -6.52 -3.26 -18.31
C ALA A 22 -6.62 -2.08 -17.33
N THR A 23 -7.84 -1.70 -16.94
CA THR A 23 -8.07 -0.63 -15.95
C THR A 23 -7.67 -1.05 -14.55
N CYS A 24 -8.01 -2.26 -14.12
CA CYS A 24 -7.65 -2.82 -12.83
C CYS A 24 -6.13 -2.89 -12.67
N ARG A 25 -5.39 -3.24 -13.73
CA ARG A 25 -3.92 -3.27 -13.75
C ARG A 25 -3.26 -1.90 -13.60
N LYS A 26 -3.98 -0.78 -13.84
CA LYS A 26 -3.46 0.58 -13.57
C LYS A 26 -3.40 0.90 -12.07
N ILE A 27 -4.19 0.22 -11.24
CA ILE A 27 -4.21 0.43 -9.78
C ILE A 27 -2.98 -0.25 -9.16
N ALA A 28 -2.29 0.46 -8.27
CA ALA A 28 -1.19 -0.10 -7.50
C ALA A 28 -1.71 -0.91 -6.29
N PRO A 29 -1.10 -2.07 -5.95
CA PRO A 29 -1.46 -2.80 -4.75
C PRO A 29 -1.04 -2.04 -3.48
N VAL A 30 -1.80 -2.20 -2.40
CA VAL A 30 -1.42 -1.74 -1.05
C VAL A 30 -1.58 -2.89 -0.07
N TRP A 31 -0.50 -3.18 0.67
CA TRP A 31 -0.48 -4.25 1.66
C TRP A 31 -1.22 -3.84 2.95
N PRO A 32 -1.85 -4.81 3.65
CA PRO A 32 -2.58 -4.54 4.88
C PRO A 32 -1.66 -4.05 6.01
N LEU A 33 -2.25 -3.45 7.05
CA LEU A 33 -1.53 -2.78 8.14
C LEU A 33 -0.56 -3.69 8.92
N ASP A 34 -0.80 -5.00 8.93
CA ASP A 34 0.03 -6.01 9.59
C ASP A 34 1.30 -6.36 8.79
N SER A 35 1.36 -5.99 7.50
CA SER A 35 2.45 -6.29 6.57
C SER A 35 2.70 -5.12 5.60
N PHE A 36 2.52 -3.90 6.09
CA PHE A 36 2.56 -2.69 5.26
C PHE A 36 3.94 -2.49 4.62
N VAL A 37 3.96 -2.31 3.30
CA VAL A 37 5.16 -2.03 2.52
C VAL A 37 4.91 -0.82 1.64
N ALA A 38 5.94 0.03 1.49
CA ALA A 38 5.88 1.17 0.60
C ALA A 38 5.90 0.71 -0.87
N VAL A 39 4.93 1.17 -1.64
CA VAL A 39 4.75 0.82 -3.06
C VAL A 39 4.67 2.11 -3.85
N ASN A 40 5.22 2.12 -5.07
CA ASN A 40 4.98 3.21 -6.01
C ASN A 40 3.46 3.31 -6.28
N PRO A 41 2.76 4.40 -5.88
CA PRO A 41 1.31 4.51 -6.07
C PRO A 41 0.88 4.54 -7.55
N TYR A 42 1.84 4.70 -8.46
CA TYR A 42 1.67 4.71 -9.91
C TYR A 42 2.31 3.50 -10.60
N HIS A 43 2.55 2.40 -9.85
CA HIS A 43 3.18 1.19 -10.38
C HIS A 43 2.51 0.66 -11.66
N GLY A 44 1.18 0.73 -11.75
CA GLY A 44 0.44 0.30 -12.95
C GLY A 44 0.67 1.16 -14.21
N LEU A 45 1.37 2.28 -14.10
CA LEU A 45 1.62 3.23 -15.20
C LEU A 45 3.11 3.38 -15.55
N ILE A 46 4.00 2.57 -14.96
CA ILE A 46 5.47 2.69 -15.12
C ILE A 46 5.97 2.46 -16.55
N HIS A 47 5.15 1.85 -17.40
CA HIS A 47 5.46 1.60 -18.81
C HIS A 47 5.32 2.86 -19.69
N ARG A 48 4.81 3.97 -19.13
CA ARG A 48 4.61 5.24 -19.83
C ARG A 48 5.63 6.28 -19.34
N PRO A 49 6.04 7.25 -20.19
CA PRO A 49 6.89 8.36 -19.76
C PRO A 49 6.27 9.14 -18.59
N PHE A 50 7.11 9.59 -17.65
CA PHE A 50 6.67 10.28 -16.43
C PHE A 50 5.73 11.48 -16.72
N SER A 51 6.09 12.34 -17.67
CA SER A 51 5.27 13.49 -18.05
C SER A 51 3.95 13.13 -18.71
N ALA A 52 3.90 12.03 -19.46
CA ALA A 52 2.64 11.50 -20.01
C ALA A 52 1.72 10.98 -18.91
N VAL A 53 2.28 10.31 -17.89
CA VAL A 53 1.51 9.85 -16.71
C VAL A 53 1.04 11.04 -15.88
N GLY A 54 1.89 12.04 -15.64
CA GLY A 54 1.53 13.25 -14.90
C GLY A 54 0.40 14.02 -15.56
N ARG A 55 0.44 14.18 -16.89
CA ARG A 55 -0.65 14.79 -17.65
C ARG A 55 -1.95 13.99 -17.52
N TYR A 56 -1.86 12.67 -17.76
CA TYR A 56 -3.01 11.77 -17.69
C TYR A 56 -3.68 11.78 -16.32
N LEU A 57 -2.90 11.73 -15.23
CA LEU A 57 -3.43 11.79 -13.86
C LEU A 57 -4.05 13.15 -13.53
N ALA A 58 -3.41 14.25 -13.93
CA ALA A 58 -3.97 15.58 -13.71
C ALA A 58 -5.30 15.80 -14.44
N GLU A 59 -5.45 15.23 -15.65
CA GLU A 59 -6.68 15.32 -16.44
C GLU A 59 -7.78 14.37 -15.97
N THR A 60 -7.43 13.17 -15.50
CA THR A 60 -8.41 12.15 -15.10
C THR A 60 -8.82 12.26 -13.65
N THR A 61 -7.86 12.34 -12.71
CA THR A 61 -8.12 12.32 -11.26
C THR A 61 -7.75 13.63 -10.55
N GLY A 62 -7.10 14.56 -11.25
CA GLY A 62 -6.65 15.82 -10.67
C GLY A 62 -5.39 15.68 -9.81
N GLU A 63 -4.73 14.52 -9.85
CA GLU A 63 -3.47 14.28 -9.15
C GLU A 63 -2.31 14.98 -9.86
N ASN A 64 -1.40 15.54 -9.08
CA ASN A 64 -0.18 16.17 -9.58
C ASN A 64 1.04 15.32 -9.17
N LEU A 65 1.87 14.96 -10.14
CA LEU A 65 3.13 14.24 -9.90
C LEU A 65 4.31 15.17 -9.60
N TYR A 66 4.17 16.46 -9.91
CA TYR A 66 5.22 17.44 -9.71
C TYR A 66 5.08 18.09 -8.33
N MET A 67 6.23 18.42 -7.74
CA MET A 67 6.28 19.30 -6.56
C MET A 67 5.68 20.68 -6.89
N ALA A 68 5.20 21.39 -5.89
CA ALA A 68 4.75 22.78 -6.05
C ALA A 68 5.87 23.67 -6.62
N ARG A 69 5.55 24.57 -7.54
CA ARG A 69 6.54 25.47 -8.17
C ARG A 69 7.26 26.36 -7.18
N ALA A 70 6.58 26.74 -6.09
CA ALA A 70 7.20 27.45 -4.98
C ALA A 70 8.46 26.76 -4.42
N TRP A 71 8.45 25.42 -4.35
CA TRP A 71 9.62 24.65 -3.89
C TRP A 71 10.81 24.80 -4.85
N PHE A 72 10.56 24.71 -6.17
CA PHE A 72 11.60 24.93 -7.17
C PHE A 72 12.11 26.37 -7.15
N ALA A 73 11.23 27.36 -7.00
CA ALA A 73 11.61 28.77 -6.88
C ALA A 73 12.55 29.01 -5.69
N GLU A 74 12.28 28.40 -4.54
CA GLU A 74 13.18 28.44 -3.37
C GLU A 74 14.56 27.82 -3.68
N LYS A 75 14.60 26.66 -4.34
CA LYS A 75 15.86 26.00 -4.71
C LYS A 75 16.66 26.79 -5.75
N ILE A 76 15.98 27.51 -6.64
CA ILE A 76 16.63 28.44 -7.57
C ILE A 76 17.16 29.66 -6.81
N ALA A 77 16.39 30.25 -5.91
CA ALA A 77 16.77 31.44 -5.15
C ALA A 77 17.96 31.19 -4.22
N THR A 78 18.04 30.00 -3.62
CA THR A 78 19.15 29.56 -2.74
C THR A 78 20.40 29.12 -3.53
N GLY A 79 20.32 29.03 -4.86
CA GLY A 79 21.40 28.54 -5.72
C GLY A 79 21.61 27.03 -5.66
N ALA A 80 20.73 26.27 -4.99
CA ALA A 80 20.75 24.81 -5.00
C ALA A 80 20.53 24.28 -6.43
N ILE A 81 19.56 24.86 -7.15
CA ILE A 81 19.39 24.71 -8.60
C ILE A 81 20.01 25.92 -9.28
N THR A 82 21.01 25.69 -10.12
CA THR A 82 21.73 26.77 -10.81
C THR A 82 21.14 27.07 -12.19
N ALA A 83 21.50 28.21 -12.76
CA ALA A 83 21.15 28.53 -14.15
C ALA A 83 21.67 27.49 -15.15
N ALA A 84 22.86 26.92 -14.88
CA ALA A 84 23.41 25.85 -15.71
C ALA A 84 22.58 24.56 -15.63
N ASP A 85 22.06 24.22 -14.45
CA ASP A 85 21.17 23.05 -14.27
C ASP A 85 19.86 23.24 -15.06
N LEU A 86 19.25 24.44 -14.99
CA LEU A 86 18.05 24.80 -15.77
C LEU A 86 18.30 24.75 -17.29
N SER A 87 19.40 25.35 -17.77
CA SER A 87 19.75 25.32 -19.19
C SER A 87 20.12 23.92 -19.69
N ALA A 88 20.67 23.06 -18.82
CA ALA A 88 20.89 21.67 -19.15
C ALA A 88 19.57 20.90 -19.29
N ALA A 89 18.64 21.07 -18.34
CA ALA A 89 17.32 20.46 -18.37
C ALA A 89 16.51 20.88 -19.61
N ALA A 90 16.47 22.17 -19.92
CA ALA A 90 15.78 22.66 -21.11
C ALA A 90 16.34 22.06 -22.41
N ARG A 91 17.67 21.91 -22.52
CA ARG A 91 18.31 21.25 -23.67
C ARG A 91 18.01 19.75 -23.72
N GLU A 92 18.06 19.05 -22.60
CA GLU A 92 17.75 17.61 -22.50
C GLU A 92 16.32 17.32 -22.98
N LEU A 93 15.38 18.20 -22.62
CA LEU A 93 13.98 18.11 -22.99
C LEU A 93 13.64 18.77 -24.34
N LYS A 94 14.64 19.29 -25.07
CA LYS A 94 14.48 19.99 -26.36
C LYS A 94 13.44 21.12 -26.30
N SER A 95 13.44 21.87 -25.20
CA SER A 95 12.55 23.02 -25.02
C SER A 95 13.20 24.31 -25.52
N ASP A 96 12.44 25.12 -26.25
CA ASP A 96 12.84 26.44 -26.72
C ASP A 96 12.60 27.56 -25.67
N LEU A 97 12.18 27.20 -24.46
CA LEU A 97 11.92 28.16 -23.39
C LEU A 97 13.22 28.83 -22.91
N SER A 98 13.17 30.16 -22.78
CA SER A 98 14.29 30.92 -22.23
C SER A 98 14.44 30.68 -20.72
N LEU A 99 15.66 30.83 -20.22
CA LEU A 99 15.96 30.71 -18.78
C LEU A 99 15.08 31.65 -17.94
N ASP A 100 14.87 32.88 -18.40
CA ASP A 100 14.06 33.87 -17.70
C ASP A 100 12.58 33.49 -17.68
N ALA A 101 12.06 32.93 -18.78
CA ALA A 101 10.70 32.40 -18.82
C ALA A 101 10.52 31.24 -17.82
N ILE A 102 11.47 30.30 -17.77
CA ILE A 102 11.44 29.18 -16.81
C ILE A 102 11.45 29.71 -15.37
N LYS A 103 12.35 30.65 -15.05
CA LYS A 103 12.45 31.26 -13.71
C LYS A 103 11.20 32.05 -13.34
N GLN A 104 10.60 32.77 -14.28
CA GLN A 104 9.37 33.52 -14.05
C GLN A 104 8.18 32.57 -13.83
N ALA A 105 8.08 31.50 -14.61
CA ALA A 105 7.04 30.50 -14.48
C ALA A 105 7.14 29.75 -13.15
N ALA A 106 8.36 29.47 -12.66
CA ALA A 106 8.56 28.86 -11.34
C ALA A 106 7.99 29.68 -10.17
N ARG A 107 7.75 30.99 -10.35
CA ARG A 107 7.16 31.87 -9.32
C ARG A 107 5.64 31.77 -9.24
N HIS A 108 4.99 31.12 -10.20
CA HIS A 108 3.53 31.08 -10.30
C HIS A 108 3.07 29.64 -10.50
N GLU A 109 2.20 29.17 -9.60
CA GLU A 109 1.59 27.85 -9.75
C GLU A 109 0.78 27.74 -11.04
N PRO A 110 0.78 26.56 -11.70
CA PRO A 110 -0.04 26.36 -12.89
C PRO A 110 -1.53 26.45 -12.54
N VAL A 111 -2.34 26.81 -13.53
CA VAL A 111 -3.80 26.75 -13.39
C VAL A 111 -4.20 25.30 -13.14
N LYS A 112 -4.97 25.06 -12.08
CA LYS A 112 -5.48 23.72 -11.75
C LYS A 112 -6.37 23.22 -12.88
N LYS A 113 -6.03 22.06 -13.44
CA LYS A 113 -6.89 21.37 -14.39
C LYS A 113 -8.14 20.83 -13.68
N HIS A 114 -9.25 20.82 -14.38
CA HIS A 114 -10.48 20.18 -13.91
C HIS A 114 -10.40 18.68 -14.22
N PRO A 115 -10.49 17.80 -13.20
CA PRO A 115 -10.48 16.36 -13.42
C PRO A 115 -11.73 15.90 -14.17
N LEU A 116 -11.76 14.62 -14.54
CA LEU A 116 -12.94 13.99 -15.12
C LEU A 116 -14.17 14.19 -14.18
N PRO A 117 -15.30 14.71 -14.68
CA PRO A 117 -16.48 14.97 -13.85
C PRO A 117 -17.21 13.66 -13.55
N LEU A 118 -16.80 12.99 -12.47
CA LEU A 118 -17.47 11.78 -11.98
C LEU A 118 -18.93 12.09 -11.62
N LEU A 119 -19.85 11.22 -12.05
CA LEU A 119 -21.28 11.44 -11.87
C LEU A 119 -21.64 11.73 -10.40
N ALA A 120 -21.24 10.85 -9.48
CA ALA A 120 -21.56 11.01 -8.05
C ALA A 120 -20.98 12.30 -7.41
N LEU A 121 -19.96 12.94 -8.01
CA LEU A 121 -19.40 14.20 -7.54
C LEU A 121 -20.23 15.40 -8.01
N GLU A 122 -20.71 15.34 -9.26
CA GLU A 122 -21.46 16.43 -9.89
C GLU A 122 -22.87 16.61 -9.33
N LEU A 123 -23.37 15.58 -8.65
CA LEU A 123 -24.71 15.54 -8.08
C LEU A 123 -24.76 16.01 -6.62
N ASN A 124 -23.64 16.48 -6.06
CA ASN A 124 -23.57 16.93 -4.67
C ASN A 124 -24.50 18.12 -4.41
N ARG A 125 -25.32 18.01 -3.37
CA ARG A 125 -26.25 19.06 -2.94
C ARG A 125 -25.60 19.91 -1.85
N ARG A 126 -25.93 21.20 -1.77
CA ARG A 126 -25.43 22.10 -0.71
C ARG A 126 -25.86 21.69 0.70
N ASP A 127 -27.05 21.10 0.83
CA ASP A 127 -27.68 20.82 2.13
C ASP A 127 -27.63 19.33 2.53
N ALA A 128 -26.85 18.51 1.84
CA ALA A 128 -26.71 17.09 2.13
C ALA A 128 -25.25 16.64 1.93
N PRO A 129 -24.80 15.57 2.61
CA PRO A 129 -23.50 14.97 2.32
C PRO A 129 -23.36 14.67 0.81
N PRO A 130 -22.17 14.91 0.24
CA PRO A 130 -21.87 14.52 -1.13
C PRO A 130 -22.29 13.08 -1.44
N PHE A 131 -22.98 12.84 -2.56
CA PHE A 131 -23.37 11.47 -2.95
C PHE A 131 -22.16 10.58 -3.12
N LEU A 132 -21.04 11.13 -3.62
CA LEU A 132 -19.78 10.40 -3.68
C LEU A 132 -19.32 9.91 -2.30
N VAL A 133 -19.38 10.75 -1.26
CA VAL A 133 -19.00 10.36 0.11
C VAL A 133 -19.94 9.29 0.63
N PHE A 134 -21.25 9.46 0.45
CA PHE A 134 -22.23 8.44 0.81
C PHE A 134 -21.95 7.09 0.14
N VAL A 135 -21.69 7.07 -1.17
CA VAL A 135 -21.35 5.84 -1.92
C VAL A 135 -20.07 5.21 -1.40
N ILE A 136 -19.02 6.01 -1.17
CA ILE A 136 -17.76 5.53 -0.61
C ILE A 136 -17.98 4.92 0.78
N ASP A 137 -18.80 5.53 1.63
CA ASP A 137 -19.09 5.03 2.97
C ASP A 137 -19.89 3.72 2.93
N GLN A 138 -20.90 3.61 2.06
CA GLN A 138 -21.68 2.38 1.89
C GLN A 138 -20.82 1.21 1.41
N ILE A 139 -19.97 1.46 0.41
CA ILE A 139 -19.01 0.46 -0.09
C ILE A 139 -18.02 0.10 1.02
N SER A 140 -17.46 1.10 1.72
CA SER A 140 -16.45 0.88 2.76
C SER A 140 -16.99 0.12 3.96
N GLY A 141 -18.22 0.41 4.39
CA GLY A 141 -18.88 -0.32 5.48
C GLY A 141 -19.09 -1.80 5.13
N TYR A 142 -19.54 -2.08 3.90
CA TYR A 142 -19.64 -3.45 3.41
C TYR A 142 -18.28 -4.15 3.35
N LEU A 143 -17.27 -3.53 2.73
CA LEU A 143 -15.95 -4.14 2.56
C LEU A 143 -15.22 -4.36 3.89
N ALA A 144 -15.41 -3.46 4.86
CA ALA A 144 -14.88 -3.64 6.21
C ALA A 144 -15.50 -4.87 6.91
N ALA A 145 -16.81 -5.10 6.72
CA ALA A 145 -17.49 -6.28 7.25
C ALA A 145 -17.13 -7.56 6.48
N HIS A 146 -16.96 -7.47 5.16
CA HIS A 146 -16.64 -8.60 4.29
C HIS A 146 -15.20 -9.10 4.50
N TYR A 147 -14.24 -8.19 4.65
CA TYR A 147 -12.82 -8.51 4.86
C TYR A 147 -12.42 -8.56 6.35
N ASP A 148 -13.38 -8.56 7.27
CA ASP A 148 -13.10 -8.67 8.71
C ASP A 148 -12.38 -9.99 9.02
N ARG A 149 -11.25 -9.88 9.73
CA ARG A 149 -10.44 -11.03 10.17
C ARG A 149 -10.68 -11.38 11.64
N GLY A 150 -11.91 -11.17 12.12
CA GLY A 150 -12.31 -11.46 13.50
C GLY A 150 -12.20 -10.28 14.46
N GLN A 151 -12.22 -9.04 13.97
CA GLN A 151 -12.22 -7.85 14.84
C GLN A 151 -13.63 -7.43 15.23
N ALA A 152 -14.61 -7.63 14.35
CA ALA A 152 -15.99 -7.25 14.64
C ALA A 152 -16.62 -8.18 15.68
N LEU A 153 -17.47 -7.64 16.55
CA LEU A 153 -18.29 -8.45 17.47
C LEU A 153 -19.42 -9.19 16.76
N TRP A 154 -19.88 -8.62 15.65
CA TRP A 154 -20.90 -9.19 14.77
C TRP A 154 -20.31 -9.34 13.38
N HIS A 155 -20.17 -10.58 12.93
CA HIS A 155 -19.63 -10.88 11.62
C HIS A 155 -20.72 -10.85 10.56
N LEU A 156 -20.32 -10.44 9.35
CA LEU A 156 -21.16 -10.65 8.18
C LEU A 156 -21.35 -12.16 7.98
N PRO A 157 -22.58 -12.68 7.79
CA PRO A 157 -22.80 -14.09 7.50
C PRO A 157 -22.04 -14.47 6.22
N ALA A 158 -21.05 -15.35 6.35
CA ALA A 158 -20.25 -15.80 5.21
C ALA A 158 -20.97 -16.97 4.52
N GLU A 159 -21.45 -16.74 3.30
CA GLU A 159 -21.90 -17.81 2.41
C GLU A 159 -20.69 -18.28 1.57
N ALA A 160 -20.34 -19.57 1.70
CA ALA A 160 -19.24 -20.15 0.95
C ALA A 160 -19.45 -19.95 -0.57
N HIS A 161 -18.38 -19.57 -1.28
CA HIS A 161 -18.36 -19.40 -2.74
C HIS A 161 -19.23 -18.28 -3.33
N THR A 162 -19.64 -17.31 -2.51
CA THR A 162 -20.34 -16.11 -3.01
C THR A 162 -19.33 -15.05 -3.46
N SER A 163 -19.53 -14.46 -4.65
CA SER A 163 -18.68 -13.38 -5.15
C SER A 163 -18.88 -12.08 -4.36
N LEU A 164 -17.88 -11.20 -4.34
CA LEU A 164 -17.95 -9.90 -3.67
C LEU A 164 -19.18 -9.09 -4.12
N PHE A 165 -19.44 -9.03 -5.44
CA PHE A 165 -20.60 -8.33 -5.98
C PHE A 165 -21.93 -8.93 -5.49
N SER A 166 -22.03 -10.26 -5.47
CA SER A 166 -23.27 -10.95 -5.09
C SER A 166 -23.59 -10.74 -3.62
N SER A 167 -22.58 -10.84 -2.75
CA SER A 167 -22.69 -10.58 -1.32
C SER A 167 -22.99 -9.10 -1.04
N TRP A 168 -22.33 -8.16 -1.74
CA TRP A 168 -22.63 -6.73 -1.65
C TRP A 168 -24.09 -6.44 -1.99
N ARG A 169 -24.60 -7.03 -3.09
CA ARG A 169 -25.98 -6.81 -3.52
C ARG A 169 -26.98 -7.28 -2.46
N GLN A 170 -26.77 -8.43 -1.84
CA GLN A 170 -27.59 -8.91 -0.73
C GLN A 170 -27.53 -7.95 0.47
N TYR A 171 -26.33 -7.49 0.85
CA TYR A 171 -26.13 -6.52 1.92
C TYR A 171 -26.89 -5.21 1.66
N THR A 172 -26.75 -4.63 0.47
CA THR A 172 -27.37 -3.35 0.11
C THR A 172 -28.89 -3.44 -0.07
N LEU A 173 -29.46 -4.62 -0.38
CA LEU A 173 -30.91 -4.81 -0.41
C LEU A 173 -31.56 -4.71 0.98
N ILE A 174 -30.81 -4.99 2.05
CA ILE A 174 -31.28 -4.93 3.44
C ILE A 174 -31.08 -3.53 4.02
N ASP A 175 -29.98 -2.86 3.65
CA ASP A 175 -29.65 -1.52 4.11
C ASP A 175 -30.75 -0.49 3.78
N ARG A 176 -30.99 0.43 4.73
CA ARG A 176 -31.99 1.51 4.60
C ARG A 176 -31.34 2.90 4.55
N SER A 177 -30.02 2.98 4.58
CA SER A 177 -29.27 4.23 4.66
C SER A 177 -29.49 5.09 3.41
N SER A 178 -29.66 4.48 2.24
CA SER A 178 -29.93 5.21 0.98
C SER A 178 -31.19 6.07 1.04
N SER A 179 -32.26 5.55 1.66
CA SER A 179 -33.51 6.30 1.80
C SER A 179 -33.35 7.50 2.74
N ALA A 180 -32.52 7.37 3.79
CA ALA A 180 -32.19 8.47 4.70
C ALA A 180 -31.34 9.55 4.00
N ALA A 181 -30.49 9.16 3.05
CA ALA A 181 -29.72 10.06 2.20
C ALA A 181 -30.54 10.69 1.05
N GLY A 182 -31.85 10.43 0.97
CA GLY A 182 -32.75 10.98 -0.06
C GLY A 182 -32.84 10.17 -1.35
N LEU A 183 -32.15 9.02 -1.44
CA LEU A 183 -32.19 8.10 -2.58
C LEU A 183 -33.20 6.98 -2.31
N LYS A 184 -34.48 7.31 -2.46
CA LYS A 184 -35.61 6.46 -2.01
C LYS A 184 -35.85 5.24 -2.90
N GLY A 185 -35.60 5.35 -4.20
CA GLY A 185 -35.84 4.25 -5.15
C GLY A 185 -34.63 3.33 -5.38
N VAL A 186 -33.46 3.60 -4.78
CA VAL A 186 -32.24 2.77 -4.91
C VAL A 186 -32.51 1.29 -4.68
N ARG A 187 -33.20 0.93 -3.60
CA ARG A 187 -33.51 -0.49 -3.30
C ARG A 187 -34.41 -1.12 -4.36
N LYS A 188 -35.43 -0.39 -4.84
CA LYS A 188 -36.32 -0.85 -5.91
C LYS A 188 -35.55 -1.02 -7.22
N ASN A 189 -34.68 -0.08 -7.54
CA ASN A 189 -33.87 -0.09 -8.75
C ASN A 189 -32.78 -1.19 -8.69
N LEU A 190 -32.21 -1.46 -7.51
CA LEU A 190 -31.24 -2.53 -7.29
C LEU A 190 -31.82 -3.93 -7.58
N LEU A 191 -33.12 -4.13 -7.42
CA LEU A 191 -33.80 -5.38 -7.82
C LEU A 191 -33.77 -5.60 -9.35
N SER A 192 -33.67 -4.53 -10.14
CA SER A 192 -33.52 -4.62 -11.60
C SER A 192 -32.08 -4.89 -12.06
N VAL A 193 -31.11 -4.81 -11.15
CA VAL A 193 -29.70 -5.09 -11.44
C VAL A 193 -29.51 -6.61 -11.53
N PRO A 194 -28.90 -7.13 -12.62
CA PRO A 194 -28.57 -8.54 -12.76
C PRO A 194 -27.77 -9.10 -11.58
N ASN A 195 -27.94 -10.39 -11.30
CA ASN A 195 -27.26 -11.05 -10.17
C ASN A 195 -25.78 -11.34 -10.44
N ARG A 196 -25.37 -11.46 -11.71
CA ARG A 196 -23.97 -11.71 -12.10
C ARG A 196 -23.24 -10.39 -12.31
N SER A 197 -22.03 -10.29 -11.77
CA SER A 197 -21.19 -9.07 -11.85
C SER A 197 -20.96 -8.58 -13.28
N GLN A 198 -20.64 -9.47 -14.23
CA GLN A 198 -20.42 -9.12 -15.63
C GLN A 198 -21.67 -8.53 -16.31
N ASP A 199 -22.84 -9.09 -15.99
CA ASP A 199 -24.12 -8.62 -16.53
C ASP A 199 -24.51 -7.28 -15.88
N ALA A 200 -24.24 -7.13 -14.58
CA ALA A 200 -24.47 -5.88 -13.84
C ALA A 200 -23.55 -4.74 -14.31
N LEU A 201 -22.30 -5.04 -14.67
CA LEU A 201 -21.38 -4.09 -15.28
C LEU A 201 -21.93 -3.58 -16.62
N SER A 202 -22.34 -4.50 -17.48
CA SER A 202 -22.92 -4.19 -18.79
C SER A 202 -24.21 -3.38 -18.65
N TRP A 203 -25.04 -3.72 -17.67
CA TRP A 203 -26.22 -2.96 -17.28
C TRP A 203 -25.87 -1.54 -16.82
N ALA A 204 -24.87 -1.39 -15.94
CA ALA A 204 -24.48 -0.08 -15.42
C ALA A 204 -23.92 0.83 -16.53
N LEU A 205 -23.06 0.31 -17.41
CA LEU A 205 -22.55 1.04 -18.57
C LEU A 205 -23.67 1.49 -19.51
N ALA A 206 -24.65 0.62 -19.76
CA ALA A 206 -25.81 0.95 -20.58
C ALA A 206 -26.72 2.03 -19.93
N LYS A 207 -26.82 2.06 -18.60
CA LYS A 207 -27.57 3.10 -17.88
C LYS A 207 -26.84 4.44 -17.86
N ILE A 208 -25.53 4.41 -17.68
CA ILE A 208 -24.67 5.59 -17.65
C ILE A 208 -24.57 6.24 -19.05
N ASP A 209 -24.64 5.43 -20.11
CA ASP A 209 -24.77 5.88 -21.51
C ASP A 209 -23.66 6.87 -21.95
N LEU A 210 -22.41 6.54 -21.61
CA LEU A 210 -21.24 7.25 -22.09
C LEU A 210 -20.70 6.64 -23.39
N PRO A 211 -20.15 7.45 -24.32
CA PRO A 211 -19.45 6.94 -25.49
C PRO A 211 -18.31 5.98 -25.11
N GLU A 212 -18.14 4.89 -25.87
CA GLU A 212 -17.15 3.84 -25.59
C GLU A 212 -15.71 4.38 -25.46
N ALA A 213 -15.38 5.44 -26.22
CA ALA A 213 -14.08 6.11 -26.15
C ALA A 213 -13.77 6.74 -24.78
N GLN A 214 -14.79 7.01 -23.95
CA GLN A 214 -14.63 7.59 -22.61
C GLN A 214 -14.56 6.55 -21.49
N TRP A 215 -14.92 5.29 -21.78
CA TRP A 215 -14.96 4.24 -20.77
C TRP A 215 -13.62 4.03 -20.05
N PRO A 216 -12.45 3.97 -20.72
CA PRO A 216 -11.19 3.70 -20.03
C PRO A 216 -10.86 4.70 -18.92
N ASP A 217 -11.15 5.98 -19.16
CA ASP A 217 -10.83 7.07 -18.22
C ASP A 217 -11.89 7.16 -17.12
N TYR A 218 -13.17 6.97 -17.47
CA TYR A 218 -14.27 6.95 -16.50
C TYR A 218 -14.10 5.80 -15.51
N LEU A 219 -13.81 4.59 -15.99
CA LEU A 219 -13.56 3.41 -15.17
C LEU A 219 -12.36 3.61 -14.23
N PHE A 220 -11.28 4.20 -14.75
CA PHE A 220 -10.09 4.49 -13.95
C PHE A 220 -10.37 5.52 -12.85
N ALA A 221 -11.00 6.65 -13.18
CA ALA A 221 -11.38 7.67 -12.21
C ALA A 221 -12.36 7.12 -11.15
N THR A 222 -13.28 6.25 -11.58
CA THR A 222 -14.23 5.58 -10.71
C THR A 222 -13.55 4.69 -9.66
N LEU A 223 -12.59 3.85 -10.04
CA LEU A 223 -11.80 3.09 -9.06
C LEU A 223 -10.94 3.98 -8.16
N LYS A 224 -10.34 5.04 -8.72
CA LYS A 224 -9.52 5.98 -7.95
C LYS A 224 -10.32 6.73 -6.89
N SER A 225 -11.63 6.94 -7.09
CA SER A 225 -12.54 7.49 -6.08
C SER A 225 -12.68 6.62 -4.82
N ILE A 226 -12.39 5.32 -4.92
CA ILE A 226 -12.35 4.34 -3.82
C ILE A 226 -10.96 3.70 -3.71
N GLY A 227 -9.92 4.50 -3.94
CA GLY A 227 -8.55 4.04 -4.18
C GLY A 227 -7.95 3.15 -3.09
N GLY A 228 -8.31 3.35 -1.81
CA GLY A 228 -7.86 2.48 -0.71
C GLY A 228 -8.31 1.02 -0.90
N TRP A 229 -9.61 0.82 -1.08
CA TRP A 229 -10.19 -0.51 -1.32
C TRP A 229 -9.80 -1.10 -2.66
N ALA A 230 -9.71 -0.27 -3.71
CA ALA A 230 -9.23 -0.71 -5.01
C ALA A 230 -7.78 -1.24 -4.90
N SER A 231 -6.92 -0.56 -4.15
CA SER A 231 -5.55 -1.00 -3.91
C SER A 231 -5.46 -2.26 -3.05
N TYR A 232 -6.36 -2.43 -2.08
CA TYR A 232 -6.47 -3.66 -1.30
C TYR A 232 -6.92 -4.86 -2.16
N CYS A 233 -7.95 -4.69 -3.00
CA CYS A 233 -8.37 -5.74 -3.93
C CYS A 233 -7.28 -6.05 -4.96
N ARG A 234 -6.52 -5.03 -5.40
CA ARG A 234 -5.33 -5.23 -6.24
C ARG A 234 -4.24 -6.03 -5.53
N TYR A 235 -4.06 -5.83 -4.22
CA TYR A 235 -3.17 -6.64 -3.39
C TYR A 235 -3.63 -8.11 -3.35
N LEU A 236 -4.92 -8.38 -3.18
CA LEU A 236 -5.44 -9.76 -3.21
C LEU A 236 -5.18 -10.42 -4.57
N LEU A 237 -5.41 -9.69 -5.67
CA LEU A 237 -5.06 -10.15 -7.01
C LEU A 237 -3.57 -10.42 -7.17
N TRP A 238 -2.70 -9.53 -6.67
CA TRP A 238 -1.25 -9.72 -6.71
C TRP A 238 -0.82 -11.00 -5.99
N GLN A 239 -1.39 -11.26 -4.81
CA GLN A 239 -1.08 -12.48 -4.03
C GLN A 239 -1.55 -13.75 -4.76
N ALA A 240 -2.71 -13.71 -5.42
CA ALA A 240 -3.21 -14.82 -6.23
C ALA A 240 -2.30 -15.06 -7.45
N GLU A 241 -1.91 -14.00 -8.18
CA GLU A 241 -0.98 -14.07 -9.32
C GLU A 241 0.36 -14.72 -8.91
N LEU A 242 0.90 -14.36 -7.74
CA LEU A 242 2.10 -14.99 -7.19
C LEU A 242 1.90 -16.49 -6.89
N LYS A 243 0.69 -16.98 -6.72
CA LYS A 243 0.41 -18.43 -6.53
C LYS A 243 0.00 -19.13 -7.82
N GLY A 244 -0.17 -18.39 -8.92
CA GLY A 244 -0.77 -18.92 -10.14
C GLY A 244 -2.29 -19.12 -10.03
N GLU A 245 -2.92 -18.44 -9.07
CA GLU A 245 -4.36 -18.43 -8.81
C GLU A 245 -5.00 -17.16 -9.41
N GLU A 246 -6.32 -17.20 -9.59
CA GLU A 246 -7.11 -16.05 -10.06
C GLU A 246 -7.85 -15.38 -8.89
N GLN A 247 -8.10 -14.08 -9.02
CA GLN A 247 -8.89 -13.31 -8.04
C GLN A 247 -9.67 -12.20 -8.74
N HIS A 248 -10.97 -12.13 -8.47
CA HIS A 248 -11.93 -11.29 -9.20
C HIS A 248 -12.50 -10.13 -8.38
N ASP A 249 -12.17 -10.01 -7.09
CA ASP A 249 -12.70 -8.98 -6.19
C ASP A 249 -12.56 -7.54 -6.72
N LEU A 250 -11.45 -7.21 -7.39
CA LEU A 250 -11.24 -5.87 -7.95
C LEU A 250 -12.21 -5.58 -9.12
N HIS A 251 -12.56 -6.60 -9.91
CA HIS A 251 -13.55 -6.50 -10.98
C HIS A 251 -14.94 -6.30 -10.37
N ASP A 252 -15.28 -7.08 -9.34
CA ASP A 252 -16.54 -6.93 -8.62
C ASP A 252 -16.65 -5.55 -7.97
N LEU A 253 -15.56 -5.01 -7.39
CA LEU A 253 -15.54 -3.67 -6.81
C LEU A 253 -15.79 -2.57 -7.87
N MET A 254 -15.20 -2.70 -9.06
CA MET A 254 -15.50 -1.81 -10.19
C MET A 254 -17.00 -1.85 -10.52
N THR A 255 -17.57 -3.05 -10.65
CA THR A 255 -18.99 -3.24 -10.93
C THR A 255 -19.86 -2.60 -9.85
N ILE A 256 -19.58 -2.85 -8.56
CA ILE A 256 -20.29 -2.26 -7.42
C ILE A 256 -20.32 -0.74 -7.54
N ARG A 257 -19.16 -0.13 -7.79
CA ARG A 257 -19.04 1.33 -7.86
C ARG A 257 -19.80 1.92 -9.05
N LEU A 258 -19.79 1.26 -10.22
CA LEU A 258 -20.56 1.69 -11.40
C LEU A 258 -22.07 1.48 -11.23
N VAL A 259 -22.48 0.40 -10.58
CA VAL A 259 -23.88 0.16 -10.26
C VAL A 259 -24.40 1.28 -9.36
N TRP A 260 -23.62 1.76 -8.38
CA TRP A 260 -23.98 2.95 -7.61
C TRP A 260 -24.18 4.19 -8.47
N ASP A 261 -23.30 4.47 -9.42
CA ASP A 261 -23.48 5.60 -10.35
C ASP A 261 -24.78 5.46 -11.15
N ALA A 262 -25.05 4.28 -11.72
CA ALA A 262 -26.28 4.01 -12.47
C ALA A 262 -27.54 4.13 -11.60
N LEU A 263 -27.51 3.65 -10.36
CA LEU A 263 -28.63 3.76 -9.42
C LEU A 263 -28.91 5.20 -9.02
N ILE A 264 -27.87 6.00 -8.80
CA ILE A 264 -28.00 7.43 -8.50
C ILE A 264 -28.58 8.14 -9.72
N LEU A 265 -28.08 7.87 -10.92
CA LEU A 265 -28.59 8.45 -12.17
C LEU A 265 -30.10 8.18 -12.32
N MET A 266 -30.56 6.97 -12.03
CA MET A 266 -31.98 6.62 -12.11
C MET A 266 -32.89 7.39 -11.12
N GLU A 267 -32.32 8.02 -10.09
CA GLU A 267 -33.06 8.85 -9.13
C GLU A 267 -33.02 10.36 -9.48
N MET A 268 -32.26 10.75 -10.51
CA MET A 268 -32.11 12.15 -10.91
C MET A 268 -33.03 12.53 -12.07
N ASP A 269 -33.35 13.82 -12.14
CA ASP A 269 -34.15 14.38 -13.23
C ASP A 269 -33.30 14.64 -14.48
N GLU A 270 -33.95 14.62 -15.65
CA GLU A 270 -33.29 14.80 -16.95
C GLU A 270 -32.40 16.06 -17.07
N PRO A 271 -32.77 17.25 -16.54
CA PRO A 271 -31.89 18.42 -16.61
C PRO A 271 -30.52 18.19 -15.94
N VAL A 272 -30.50 17.40 -14.87
CA VAL A 272 -29.28 17.06 -14.14
C VAL A 272 -28.40 16.12 -14.97
N HIS A 273 -29.01 15.18 -15.69
CA HIS A 273 -28.31 14.30 -16.64
C HIS A 273 -27.64 15.12 -17.74
N GLN A 274 -28.40 16.04 -18.35
CA GLN A 274 -27.90 16.89 -19.42
C GLN A 274 -26.74 17.77 -18.96
N HIS A 275 -26.84 18.36 -17.77
CA HIS A 275 -25.76 19.16 -17.18
C HIS A 275 -24.47 18.36 -17.00
N TRP A 276 -24.56 17.14 -16.46
CA TRP A 276 -23.39 16.27 -16.34
C TRP A 276 -22.80 15.88 -17.70
N ARG A 277 -23.64 15.56 -18.69
CA ARG A 277 -23.18 15.22 -20.06
C ARG A 277 -22.45 16.40 -20.72
N ILE A 278 -22.90 17.63 -20.53
CA ILE A 278 -22.21 18.84 -21.02
C ILE A 278 -20.82 18.94 -20.40
N LYS A 279 -20.69 18.75 -19.08
CA LYS A 279 -19.39 18.76 -18.40
C LYS A 279 -18.45 17.67 -18.89
N MET A 280 -18.97 16.46 -19.13
CA MET A 280 -18.17 15.36 -19.70
C MET A 280 -17.65 15.72 -21.10
N GLN A 281 -18.47 16.36 -21.95
CA GLN A 281 -18.06 16.81 -23.28
C GLN A 281 -17.04 17.97 -23.23
N GLU A 282 -17.19 18.90 -22.28
CA GLU A 282 -16.21 19.96 -22.02
C GLU A 282 -14.87 19.38 -21.59
N TRP A 283 -14.88 18.49 -20.59
CA TRP A 283 -13.69 17.78 -20.14
C TRP A 283 -13.00 17.06 -21.29
N GLN A 284 -13.74 16.34 -22.12
CA GLN A 284 -13.18 15.60 -23.26
C GLN A 284 -12.47 16.54 -24.24
N ARG A 285 -13.08 17.69 -24.59
CA ARG A 285 -12.46 18.69 -25.47
C ARG A 285 -11.15 19.24 -24.91
N HIS A 286 -11.07 19.42 -23.59
CA HIS A 286 -9.87 19.94 -22.93
C HIS A 286 -8.78 18.88 -22.72
N ALA A 287 -9.14 17.65 -22.35
CA ALA A 287 -8.19 16.56 -22.10
C ALA A 287 -7.42 16.16 -23.38
N TYR A 288 -8.07 16.21 -24.55
CA TYR A 288 -7.42 15.93 -25.83
C TYR A 288 -6.70 17.14 -26.45
N ALA A 289 -6.82 18.33 -25.87
CA ALA A 289 -6.02 19.48 -26.27
C ALA A 289 -4.59 19.33 -25.71
N ALA A 290 -3.56 19.49 -26.54
CA ALA A 290 -2.18 19.29 -26.15
C ALA A 290 -1.80 20.18 -24.94
N SER A 291 -1.62 19.55 -23.77
CA SER A 291 -1.24 20.23 -22.54
C SER A 291 0.27 20.48 -22.48
N ASP A 292 0.62 21.76 -22.41
CA ASP A 292 1.98 22.31 -22.30
C ASP A 292 2.58 22.16 -20.89
N SER A 293 2.81 20.91 -20.45
CA SER A 293 3.44 20.59 -19.15
C SER A 293 4.98 20.70 -19.19
N SER A 294 5.53 21.44 -20.16
CA SER A 294 6.97 21.52 -20.42
C SER A 294 7.74 22.14 -19.25
N ILE A 295 7.17 23.15 -18.58
CA ILE A 295 7.86 23.86 -17.48
C ILE A 295 8.09 22.96 -16.27
N ASP A 296 7.08 22.22 -15.82
CA ASP A 296 7.19 21.41 -14.59
C ASP A 296 8.17 20.24 -14.78
N GLU A 297 8.23 19.69 -15.99
CA GLU A 297 9.20 18.68 -16.38
C GLU A 297 10.63 19.25 -16.41
N ILE A 298 10.82 20.46 -16.94
CA ILE A 298 12.13 21.16 -16.92
C ILE A 298 12.58 21.44 -15.48
N LEU A 299 11.69 21.91 -14.61
CA LEU A 299 12.02 22.20 -13.22
C LEU A 299 12.41 20.93 -12.45
N LEU A 300 11.70 19.83 -12.66
CA LEU A 300 12.03 18.53 -12.09
C LEU A 300 13.40 18.04 -12.59
N ALA A 301 13.61 18.01 -13.90
CA ALA A 301 14.88 17.58 -14.49
C ALA A 301 16.05 18.44 -14.01
N ALA A 302 15.86 19.75 -13.85
CA ALA A 302 16.89 20.64 -13.31
C ALA A 302 17.24 20.30 -11.85
N ALA A 303 16.25 19.95 -11.02
CA ALA A 303 16.48 19.51 -9.66
C ALA A 303 17.26 18.18 -9.62
N GLU A 304 16.95 17.24 -10.51
CA GLU A 304 17.67 15.96 -10.64
C GLU A 304 19.12 16.17 -11.12
N ILE A 305 19.34 17.06 -12.09
CA ILE A 305 20.68 17.45 -12.54
C ILE A 305 21.48 18.07 -11.38
N ALA A 306 20.87 19.00 -10.63
CA ALA A 306 21.50 19.62 -9.48
C ALA A 306 21.88 18.58 -8.40
N PHE A 307 21.00 17.61 -8.13
CA PHE A 307 21.28 16.49 -7.23
C PHE A 307 22.45 15.63 -7.72
N ARG A 308 22.41 15.18 -8.98
CA ARG A 308 23.50 14.39 -9.59
C ARG A 308 24.84 15.14 -9.55
N ARG A 309 24.83 16.45 -9.81
CA ARG A 309 26.02 17.32 -9.71
C ARG A 309 26.59 17.32 -8.30
N ALA A 310 25.75 17.44 -7.27
CA ALA A 310 26.18 17.43 -5.88
C ALA A 310 26.79 16.07 -5.48
N VAL A 311 26.11 14.96 -5.83
CA VAL A 311 26.61 13.60 -5.57
C VAL A 311 27.93 13.34 -6.27
N ALA A 312 28.04 13.66 -7.57
CA ALA A 312 29.26 13.48 -8.35
C ALA A 312 30.45 14.28 -7.78
N ARG A 313 30.18 15.47 -7.22
CA ARG A 313 31.20 16.28 -6.52
C ARG A 313 31.67 15.58 -5.25
N GLY A 314 30.73 15.09 -4.43
CA GLY A 314 31.04 14.37 -3.18
C GLY A 314 31.85 13.09 -3.40
N LEU A 315 31.53 12.33 -4.45
CA LEU A 315 32.28 11.12 -4.81
C LEU A 315 33.73 11.44 -5.22
N LYS A 316 33.94 12.54 -5.96
CA LYS A 316 35.30 12.98 -6.36
C LYS A 316 36.15 13.46 -5.18
N SER A 317 35.54 14.04 -4.15
CA SER A 317 36.27 14.50 -2.97
C SER A 317 36.72 13.38 -2.02
N ASN A 318 36.15 12.17 -2.16
CA ASN A 318 36.32 11.09 -1.18
C ASN A 318 37.15 9.90 -1.71
N GLN A 319 38.09 10.15 -2.64
CA GLN A 319 39.07 9.14 -3.05
C GLN A 319 40.07 8.93 -1.91
N ALA A 320 39.84 7.90 -1.09
CA ALA A 320 40.82 7.41 -0.14
C ALA A 320 41.69 6.34 -0.83
N ASP A 321 42.93 6.70 -1.17
CA ASP A 321 43.95 5.80 -1.73
C ASP A 321 44.70 4.99 -0.63
N ALA A 322 44.28 5.12 0.63
CA ALA A 322 44.95 4.44 1.74
C ALA A 322 44.52 2.95 1.81
N PRO A 323 45.45 2.01 2.03
CA PRO A 323 45.11 0.62 2.30
C PRO A 323 44.19 0.52 3.51
N ILE A 324 43.03 -0.10 3.35
CA ILE A 324 42.07 -0.30 4.45
C ILE A 324 42.58 -1.49 5.29
N PRO A 325 42.96 -1.28 6.56
CA PRO A 325 43.41 -2.37 7.43
C PRO A 325 42.32 -3.44 7.61
N ALA A 326 42.72 -4.64 8.01
CA ALA A 326 41.74 -5.70 8.29
C ALA A 326 40.84 -5.29 9.47
N PRO A 327 39.50 -5.40 9.33
CA PRO A 327 38.58 -5.01 10.40
C PRO A 327 38.67 -6.00 11.58
N ALA A 328 38.59 -5.48 12.80
CA ALA A 328 38.47 -6.31 13.99
C ALA A 328 37.05 -6.85 14.18
N VAL A 329 36.05 -6.09 13.72
CA VAL A 329 34.62 -6.45 13.76
C VAL A 329 33.97 -5.97 12.47
N GLN A 330 33.17 -6.83 11.86
CA GLN A 330 32.27 -6.48 10.76
C GLN A 330 30.82 -6.55 11.24
N MET A 331 30.03 -5.53 10.95
CA MET A 331 28.62 -5.48 11.36
C MET A 331 27.73 -5.21 10.16
N ALA A 332 26.93 -6.20 9.75
CA ALA A 332 25.92 -6.03 8.72
C ALA A 332 24.59 -5.57 9.34
N PHE A 333 24.15 -4.37 8.96
CA PHE A 333 22.88 -3.79 9.37
C PHE A 333 21.89 -3.80 8.21
N CYS A 334 20.59 -3.76 8.54
CA CYS A 334 19.59 -3.41 7.54
C CYS A 334 19.90 -2.04 6.90
N ILE A 335 19.73 -1.92 5.59
CA ILE A 335 19.94 -0.70 4.78
C ILE A 335 18.88 0.40 5.03
N ASP A 336 18.04 0.22 6.05
CA ASP A 336 17.15 1.27 6.53
C ASP A 336 17.95 2.52 6.95
N VAL A 337 17.49 3.70 6.53
CA VAL A 337 18.17 4.98 6.80
C VAL A 337 18.35 5.26 8.30
N ARG A 338 17.52 4.66 9.16
CA ARG A 338 17.65 4.77 10.61
C ARG A 338 18.85 3.97 11.14
N SER A 339 19.23 2.90 10.48
CA SER A 339 20.47 2.15 10.79
C SER A 339 21.71 2.96 10.45
N GLU A 340 21.64 3.86 9.46
CA GLU A 340 22.80 4.63 8.99
C GLU A 340 23.43 5.48 10.10
N VAL A 341 22.61 6.08 10.96
CA VAL A 341 23.11 6.88 12.10
C VAL A 341 23.91 6.02 13.07
N PHE A 342 23.45 4.80 13.37
CA PHE A 342 24.19 3.86 14.23
C PHE A 342 25.49 3.43 13.56
N ARG A 343 25.45 3.12 12.27
CA ARG A 343 26.62 2.69 11.50
C ARG A 343 27.72 3.74 11.52
N ARG A 344 27.39 4.98 11.14
CA ARG A 344 28.35 6.09 11.11
C ARG A 344 28.90 6.40 12.51
N HIS A 345 28.07 6.31 13.55
CA HIS A 345 28.50 6.53 14.93
C HIS A 345 29.46 5.43 15.42
N LEU A 346 29.17 4.17 15.13
CA LEU A 346 30.02 3.03 15.52
C LEU A 346 31.40 3.11 14.84
N GLU A 347 31.43 3.40 13.53
CA GLU A 347 32.71 3.58 12.80
C GLU A 347 33.52 4.78 13.33
N ALA A 348 32.84 5.87 13.73
CA ALA A 348 33.51 7.02 14.33
C ALA A 348 34.12 6.69 15.71
N CYS A 349 33.44 5.85 16.50
CA CYS A 349 33.90 5.42 17.82
C CYS A 349 34.96 4.31 17.75
N MET A 350 34.95 3.49 16.70
CA MET A 350 35.86 2.35 16.52
C MET A 350 36.40 2.32 15.08
N PRO A 351 37.56 2.94 14.80
CA PRO A 351 38.09 3.06 13.43
C PRO A 351 38.42 1.75 12.71
N ASN A 352 38.57 0.65 13.45
CA ASN A 352 38.79 -0.71 12.93
C ASN A 352 37.51 -1.56 12.88
N LEU A 353 36.34 -0.95 13.06
CA LEU A 353 35.03 -1.55 12.83
C LEU A 353 34.56 -1.18 11.41
N GLU A 354 34.06 -2.17 10.69
CA GLU A 354 33.48 -1.97 9.36
C GLU A 354 31.97 -2.28 9.39
N THR A 355 31.14 -1.38 8.83
CA THR A 355 29.70 -1.61 8.74
C THR A 355 29.23 -1.83 7.30
N ILE A 356 28.36 -2.83 7.14
CA ILE A 356 27.77 -3.22 5.86
C ILE A 356 26.27 -2.90 5.91
N GLY A 357 25.74 -2.32 4.83
CA GLY A 357 24.30 -2.11 4.68
C GLY A 357 23.72 -3.16 3.74
N PHE A 358 22.71 -3.90 4.19
CA PHE A 358 22.09 -4.96 3.39
C PHE A 358 20.58 -5.03 3.59
N ALA A 359 19.85 -5.69 2.70
CA ALA A 359 18.42 -5.90 2.89
C ALA A 359 18.16 -6.77 4.14
N GLY A 360 17.28 -6.33 5.04
CA GLY A 360 17.12 -6.95 6.37
C GLY A 360 16.61 -8.40 6.40
N PHE A 361 16.24 -8.98 5.25
CA PHE A 361 15.94 -10.41 5.13
C PHE A 361 17.20 -11.29 4.98
N PHE A 362 18.38 -10.66 4.86
CA PHE A 362 19.70 -11.29 4.80
C PHE A 362 19.88 -12.35 3.72
N GLY A 363 19.11 -12.28 2.62
CA GLY A 363 19.23 -13.24 1.52
C GLY A 363 18.46 -14.54 1.76
N VAL A 364 17.67 -14.62 2.82
CA VAL A 364 16.90 -15.83 3.20
C VAL A 364 15.41 -15.61 2.90
N PRO A 365 14.87 -16.04 1.74
CA PRO A 365 13.47 -15.84 1.37
C PRO A 365 12.58 -16.81 2.15
N VAL A 366 12.17 -16.41 3.34
CA VAL A 366 11.40 -17.24 4.28
C VAL A 366 9.99 -16.74 4.52
N ASP A 367 9.08 -17.68 4.74
CA ASP A 367 7.92 -17.43 5.59
C ASP A 367 8.21 -17.88 7.04
N TYR A 368 7.49 -17.33 8.00
CA TYR A 368 7.66 -17.61 9.41
C TYR A 368 6.34 -18.07 10.02
N CYS A 369 6.37 -19.23 10.68
CA CYS A 369 5.23 -19.82 11.39
C CYS A 369 5.57 -19.93 12.88
N ARG A 370 4.76 -19.29 13.73
CA ARG A 370 4.93 -19.37 15.19
C ARG A 370 4.37 -20.67 15.74
N LEU A 371 4.72 -20.96 17.00
CA LEU A 371 4.31 -22.18 17.68
C LEU A 371 2.77 -22.27 17.75
N LYS A 372 2.20 -23.36 17.22
CA LYS A 372 0.75 -23.63 17.14
C LYS A 372 -0.08 -22.61 16.35
N GLU A 373 0.53 -21.76 15.53
CA GLU A 373 -0.21 -20.96 14.56
C GLU A 373 -0.55 -21.77 13.31
N SER A 374 -1.73 -21.52 12.76
CA SER A 374 -2.21 -22.19 11.53
C SER A 374 -1.72 -21.52 10.25
N TYR A 375 -1.16 -20.31 10.33
CA TYR A 375 -0.77 -19.51 9.18
C TYR A 375 0.66 -19.00 9.33
N SER A 376 1.42 -19.01 8.22
CA SER A 376 2.73 -18.38 8.15
C SER A 376 2.61 -16.93 7.67
N ARG A 377 3.64 -16.12 7.97
CA ARG A 377 3.78 -14.74 7.51
C ARG A 377 5.04 -14.60 6.67
N ALA A 378 5.00 -13.82 5.61
CA ALA A 378 6.19 -13.54 4.82
C ALA A 378 7.20 -12.71 5.64
N HIS A 379 8.47 -13.09 5.64
CA HIS A 379 9.58 -12.36 6.25
C HIS A 379 10.66 -12.08 5.18
N MET A 380 10.20 -11.60 4.03
CA MET A 380 11.01 -11.40 2.82
C MET A 380 10.35 -10.34 1.93
N PRO A 381 11.01 -9.85 0.86
CA PRO A 381 10.41 -8.87 -0.04
C PRO A 381 9.10 -9.39 -0.66
N VAL A 382 8.07 -8.54 -0.69
CA VAL A 382 6.71 -8.89 -1.13
C VAL A 382 6.57 -9.30 -2.60
N LEU A 383 7.64 -9.15 -3.38
CA LEU A 383 7.74 -9.53 -4.78
C LEU A 383 8.23 -10.98 -4.97
N LEU A 384 8.73 -11.61 -3.92
CA LEU A 384 9.31 -12.96 -3.98
C LEU A 384 8.31 -14.00 -3.48
N LYS A 385 8.56 -15.27 -3.85
CA LYS A 385 7.90 -16.45 -3.25
C LYS A 385 8.84 -17.06 -2.21
N PRO A 386 8.30 -17.55 -1.08
CA PRO A 386 9.15 -18.16 -0.05
C PRO A 386 9.73 -19.47 -0.59
N THR A 387 11.04 -19.63 -0.43
CA THR A 387 11.76 -20.87 -0.81
C THR A 387 11.96 -21.76 0.41
N TYR A 388 11.95 -21.17 1.60
CA TYR A 388 12.13 -21.85 2.88
C TYR A 388 11.07 -21.42 3.88
N ARG A 389 10.92 -22.21 4.93
CA ARG A 389 10.05 -21.90 6.06
C ARG A 389 10.87 -21.83 7.34
N VAL A 390 10.61 -20.82 8.15
CA VAL A 390 11.10 -20.75 9.51
C VAL A 390 9.97 -21.15 10.43
N GLN A 391 10.19 -22.16 11.24
CA GLN A 391 9.24 -22.59 12.26
C GLN A 391 9.79 -22.23 13.63
N GLN A 392 8.96 -21.61 14.47
CA GLN A 392 9.31 -21.39 15.86
C GLN A 392 9.29 -22.72 16.61
N SER A 393 10.38 -22.99 17.33
CA SER A 393 10.56 -24.18 18.17
C SER A 393 10.70 -23.76 19.64
N GLY A 394 10.24 -24.62 20.55
CA GLY A 394 10.27 -24.44 22.01
C GLY A 394 9.26 -25.35 22.71
N ASP A 395 9.07 -25.20 24.03
CA ASP A 395 8.04 -25.95 24.77
C ASP A 395 6.64 -25.62 24.23
N GLU A 396 5.94 -26.63 23.71
CA GLU A 396 4.55 -26.50 23.23
C GLU A 396 3.56 -26.03 24.29
N GLY A 397 3.89 -26.20 25.57
CA GLY A 397 3.16 -25.65 26.70
C GLY A 397 3.15 -24.12 26.71
N ILE A 398 4.19 -23.48 26.17
CA ILE A 398 4.29 -22.01 26.07
C ILE A 398 3.14 -21.47 25.22
N ALA A 399 2.91 -22.03 24.04
CA ALA A 399 1.83 -21.60 23.15
C ALA A 399 0.45 -21.76 23.80
N THR A 400 0.22 -22.86 24.54
CA THR A 400 -1.02 -23.07 25.29
C THR A 400 -1.22 -22.01 26.38
N ARG A 401 -0.16 -21.69 27.15
CA ARG A 401 -0.19 -20.66 28.20
C ARG A 401 -0.39 -19.26 27.61
N GLN A 402 0.29 -18.95 26.51
CA GLN A 402 0.13 -17.69 25.77
C GLN A 402 -1.31 -17.54 25.28
N HIS A 403 -1.85 -18.56 24.61
CA HIS A 403 -3.24 -18.57 24.15
C HIS A 403 -4.22 -18.32 25.31
N ALA A 404 -4.07 -19.01 26.45
CA ALA A 404 -4.93 -18.78 27.61
C ALA A 404 -4.86 -17.33 28.13
N ARG A 405 -3.68 -16.71 28.16
CA ARG A 405 -3.51 -15.29 28.55
C ARG A 405 -4.17 -14.34 27.55
N LEU A 406 -3.98 -14.58 26.25
CA LEU A 406 -4.59 -13.79 25.18
C LEU A 406 -6.12 -13.91 25.18
N SER A 407 -6.66 -15.13 25.34
CA SER A 407 -8.10 -15.38 25.41
C SER A 407 -8.74 -14.65 26.60
N ARG A 408 -8.11 -14.67 27.78
CA ARG A 408 -8.57 -13.87 28.93
C ARG A 408 -8.57 -12.37 28.64
N SER A 409 -7.51 -11.88 28.00
CA SER A 409 -7.42 -10.47 27.58
C SER A 409 -8.51 -10.10 26.57
N ALA A 410 -8.77 -10.98 25.61
CA ALA A 410 -9.81 -10.81 24.60
C ALA A 410 -11.21 -10.79 25.24
N SER A 411 -11.52 -11.71 26.17
CA SER A 411 -12.78 -11.69 26.91
C SER A 411 -12.95 -10.41 27.73
N TRP A 412 -11.88 -9.92 28.38
CA TRP A 412 -11.91 -8.65 29.10
C TRP A 412 -12.14 -7.45 28.15
N LYS A 413 -11.50 -7.46 26.98
CA LYS A 413 -11.72 -6.44 25.94
C LYS A 413 -13.16 -6.47 25.42
N GLN A 414 -13.70 -7.66 25.16
CA GLN A 414 -15.09 -7.86 24.74
C GLN A 414 -16.07 -7.35 25.81
N PHE A 415 -15.80 -7.62 27.09
CA PHE A 415 -16.57 -7.05 28.19
C PHE A 415 -16.50 -5.52 28.16
N LYS A 416 -15.34 -4.87 28.01
CA LYS A 416 -15.25 -3.40 27.96
C LYS A 416 -15.99 -2.77 26.77
N LEU A 417 -16.02 -3.47 25.64
CA LEU A 417 -16.62 -2.97 24.39
C LEU A 417 -18.10 -3.34 24.25
N SER A 418 -18.67 -4.07 25.21
CA SER A 418 -20.08 -4.44 25.15
C SER A 418 -20.97 -3.23 25.39
N ALA A 419 -22.11 -3.18 24.69
CA ALA A 419 -23.05 -2.06 24.78
C ALA A 419 -23.58 -1.82 26.21
N ALA A 420 -23.64 -2.87 27.03
CA ALA A 420 -24.16 -2.79 28.40
C ALA A 420 -23.14 -2.26 29.42
N SER A 421 -21.86 -2.27 29.10
CA SER A 421 -20.78 -2.04 30.07
C SER A 421 -19.81 -0.94 29.64
N CYS A 422 -19.79 -0.51 28.38
CA CYS A 422 -18.79 0.44 27.89
C CYS A 422 -18.81 1.77 28.67
N PHE A 423 -19.99 2.34 28.91
CA PHE A 423 -20.15 3.58 29.68
C PHE A 423 -19.85 3.37 31.17
N THR A 424 -20.49 2.38 31.80
CA THR A 424 -20.30 2.06 33.22
C THR A 424 -18.86 1.71 33.56
N PHE A 425 -18.14 1.03 32.65
CA PHE A 425 -16.74 0.67 32.83
C PHE A 425 -15.85 1.91 32.82
N VAL A 426 -16.06 2.83 31.87
CA VAL A 426 -15.30 4.09 31.79
C VAL A 426 -15.56 4.94 33.03
N GLU A 427 -16.80 5.04 33.48
CA GLU A 427 -17.18 5.83 34.67
C GLU A 427 -16.62 5.23 35.97
N SER A 428 -16.70 3.91 36.13
CA SER A 428 -16.30 3.24 37.39
C SER A 428 -14.80 3.01 37.49
N ALA A 429 -14.15 2.65 36.39
CA ALA A 429 -12.74 2.25 36.37
C ALA A 429 -11.81 3.31 35.74
N GLY A 430 -12.34 4.34 35.09
CA GLY A 430 -11.53 5.34 34.36
C GLY A 430 -10.49 6.03 35.25
N LEU A 431 -10.88 6.48 36.44
CA LEU A 431 -9.96 7.16 37.38
C LEU A 431 -8.81 6.26 37.84
N SER A 432 -8.99 4.93 37.86
CA SER A 432 -7.93 3.98 38.21
C SER A 432 -6.77 3.96 37.19
N TYR A 433 -6.98 4.49 35.97
CA TYR A 433 -5.93 4.61 34.96
C TYR A 433 -5.09 5.88 35.12
N VAL A 434 -5.49 6.86 35.95
CA VAL A 434 -4.74 8.12 36.13
C VAL A 434 -3.27 7.89 36.55
N PRO A 435 -2.94 7.04 37.55
CA PRO A 435 -1.55 6.79 37.92
C PRO A 435 -0.73 6.20 36.75
N ARG A 436 -1.37 5.34 35.94
CA ARG A 436 -0.74 4.75 34.76
C ARG A 436 -0.47 5.79 33.68
N LEU A 437 -1.41 6.68 33.41
CA LEU A 437 -1.23 7.78 32.45
C LEU A 437 -0.10 8.73 32.89
N LEU A 438 0.02 9.01 34.20
CA LEU A 438 1.14 9.78 34.74
C LEU A 438 2.47 9.04 34.56
N ALA A 439 2.53 7.75 34.89
CA ALA A 439 3.73 6.93 34.69
C ALA A 439 4.16 6.87 33.21
N ASP A 440 3.20 6.73 32.30
CA ASP A 440 3.44 6.74 30.85
C ASP A 440 3.93 8.14 30.39
N THR A 441 3.41 9.24 30.96
CA THR A 441 3.84 10.62 30.66
C THR A 441 5.29 10.88 31.07
N PHE A 442 5.72 10.34 32.22
CA PHE A 442 7.11 10.46 32.69
C PHE A 442 8.05 9.41 32.10
N GLY A 443 7.57 8.53 31.21
CA GLY A 443 8.37 7.45 30.63
C GLY A 443 8.81 6.39 31.63
N TRP A 444 8.19 6.33 32.81
CA TRP A 444 8.48 5.34 33.86
C TRP A 444 8.00 3.93 33.50
N HIS A 445 7.11 3.85 32.52
CA HIS A 445 6.60 2.60 31.98
C HIS A 445 6.83 2.60 30.47
N ARG A 446 7.43 1.52 29.94
CA ARG A 446 7.61 1.35 28.50
C ARG A 446 6.32 0.81 27.91
N SER A 447 5.59 1.68 27.23
CA SER A 447 4.29 1.35 26.67
C SER A 447 4.43 0.45 25.44
N SER A 448 3.80 -0.72 25.54
CA SER A 448 3.53 -1.70 24.47
C SER A 448 4.67 -2.68 24.16
N ALA A 449 4.43 -3.95 24.53
CA ALA A 449 5.14 -5.07 23.92
C ALA A 449 4.78 -5.15 22.42
N PRO A 450 5.70 -5.58 21.56
CA PRO A 450 5.38 -5.93 20.18
C PRO A 450 4.16 -6.88 20.14
N PRO A 451 3.22 -6.71 19.20
CA PRO A 451 2.04 -7.58 19.12
C PRO A 451 2.37 -9.06 19.07
N ASP A 452 3.51 -9.38 18.45
CA ASP A 452 3.97 -10.76 18.29
C ASP A 452 4.46 -11.43 19.58
N GLU A 453 4.74 -10.62 20.59
CA GLU A 453 5.19 -11.05 21.90
C GLU A 453 4.07 -10.95 22.95
N ALA A 454 2.86 -10.55 22.53
CA ALA A 454 1.75 -10.39 23.44
C ALA A 454 1.43 -11.71 24.15
N GLY A 455 1.33 -11.64 25.48
CA GLY A 455 1.04 -12.81 26.31
C GLY A 455 2.25 -13.70 26.63
N LEU A 456 3.46 -13.38 26.13
CA LEU A 456 4.70 -14.07 26.51
C LEU A 456 5.44 -13.35 27.64
N THR A 457 6.05 -14.13 28.53
CA THR A 457 7.03 -13.61 29.50
C THR A 457 8.42 -13.55 28.87
N ALA A 458 9.34 -12.82 29.50
CA ALA A 458 10.72 -12.74 29.02
C ALA A 458 11.44 -14.11 29.01
N ALA A 459 11.17 -14.97 30.00
CA ALA A 459 11.72 -16.32 30.06
C ALA A 459 11.19 -17.20 28.94
N GLU A 460 9.86 -17.24 28.74
CA GLU A 460 9.25 -17.99 27.64
C GLU A 460 9.74 -17.48 26.27
N ARG A 461 9.96 -16.17 26.10
CA ARG A 461 10.53 -15.63 24.87
C ARG A 461 11.96 -16.13 24.62
N ALA A 462 12.77 -16.22 25.67
CA ALA A 462 14.15 -16.69 25.57
C ALA A 462 14.24 -18.18 25.19
N GLU A 463 13.23 -18.98 25.53
CA GLU A 463 13.12 -20.41 25.17
C GLU A 463 12.61 -20.64 23.73
N LEU A 464 12.13 -19.60 23.04
CA LEU A 464 11.63 -19.72 21.68
C LEU A 464 12.72 -19.39 20.66
N HIS A 465 12.92 -20.29 19.70
CA HIS A 465 13.97 -20.17 18.70
C HIS A 465 13.46 -20.45 17.28
N PRO A 466 13.86 -19.66 16.28
CA PRO A 466 13.51 -19.92 14.88
C PRO A 466 14.37 -21.06 14.33
N VAL A 467 13.73 -22.03 13.67
CA VAL A 467 14.39 -23.16 13.01
C VAL A 467 14.08 -23.11 11.52
N LEU A 468 15.14 -23.10 10.70
CA LEU A 468 15.03 -23.12 9.25
C LEU A 468 14.66 -24.52 8.75
N LYS A 469 13.67 -24.58 7.85
CA LYS A 469 13.11 -25.79 7.25
C LYS A 469 12.85 -25.56 5.76
N GLY A 470 12.73 -26.66 5.01
CA GLY A 470 12.24 -26.63 3.64
C GLY A 470 10.83 -26.05 3.61
N ILE A 471 10.39 -25.54 2.45
CA ILE A 471 9.04 -24.97 2.32
C ILE A 471 7.93 -25.99 2.60
N ASP A 472 8.23 -27.27 2.39
CA ASP A 472 7.41 -28.44 2.73
C ASP A 472 7.40 -28.78 4.23
N GLY A 473 8.22 -28.10 5.04
CA GLY A 473 8.41 -28.35 6.46
C GLY A 473 9.47 -29.41 6.77
N GLY A 474 10.19 -29.92 5.77
CA GLY A 474 11.29 -30.87 5.93
C GLY A 474 12.58 -30.24 6.43
N ALA A 475 13.58 -31.06 6.75
CA ALA A 475 14.94 -30.59 7.02
C ALA A 475 15.65 -30.23 5.70
N LEU A 476 16.51 -29.21 5.71
CA LEU A 476 17.37 -28.89 4.56
C LEU A 476 18.49 -29.91 4.45
N SER A 477 18.84 -30.29 3.23
CA SER A 477 20.09 -30.99 2.93
C SER A 477 21.29 -30.08 3.22
N GLU A 478 22.44 -30.71 3.48
CA GLU A 478 23.70 -29.99 3.70
C GLU A 478 24.07 -29.10 2.49
N GLN A 479 23.87 -29.60 1.27
CA GLN A 479 24.14 -28.83 0.06
C GLN A 479 23.26 -27.59 -0.06
N GLU A 480 21.97 -27.68 0.33
CA GLU A 480 21.08 -26.51 0.33
C GLU A 480 21.53 -25.48 1.37
N LYS A 481 21.96 -25.93 2.55
CA LYS A 481 22.50 -25.04 3.60
C LYS A 481 23.75 -24.31 3.14
N ILE A 482 24.70 -25.03 2.52
CA ILE A 482 25.94 -24.45 1.97
C ILE A 482 25.60 -23.44 0.87
N THR A 483 24.73 -23.80 -0.07
CA THR A 483 24.32 -22.93 -1.18
C THR A 483 23.65 -21.65 -0.67
N LEU A 484 22.78 -21.77 0.33
CA LEU A 484 22.12 -20.64 0.97
C LEU A 484 23.15 -19.75 1.69
N ALA A 485 24.01 -20.33 2.53
CA ALA A 485 25.04 -19.61 3.26
C ALA A 485 26.00 -18.85 2.32
N GLU A 486 26.48 -19.51 1.25
CA GLU A 486 27.32 -18.88 0.23
C GLU A 486 26.58 -17.72 -0.45
N GLY A 487 25.33 -17.92 -0.85
CA GLY A 487 24.50 -16.88 -1.47
C GLY A 487 24.35 -15.64 -0.58
N MET A 488 24.16 -15.85 0.73
CA MET A 488 24.08 -14.76 1.71
C MET A 488 25.40 -14.00 1.85
N LEU A 489 26.52 -14.71 1.99
CA LEU A 489 27.85 -14.11 2.09
C LEU A 489 28.21 -13.30 0.84
N ARG A 490 27.95 -13.85 -0.35
CA ARG A 490 28.12 -13.14 -1.63
C ARG A 490 27.23 -11.91 -1.71
N GLY A 491 25.97 -12.01 -1.29
CA GLY A 491 25.03 -10.88 -1.24
C GLY A 491 25.52 -9.76 -0.33
N LEU A 492 26.09 -10.11 0.83
CA LEU A 492 26.68 -9.15 1.78
C LEU A 492 28.00 -8.54 1.29
N GLY A 493 28.59 -9.07 0.21
CA GLY A 493 29.95 -8.72 -0.20
C GLY A 493 31.04 -9.29 0.72
N LEU A 494 30.68 -10.18 1.65
CA LEU A 494 31.60 -10.86 2.57
C LEU A 494 32.15 -12.13 1.91
N ILE A 495 33.01 -11.94 0.91
CA ILE A 495 33.67 -13.03 0.17
C ILE A 495 35.16 -13.15 0.50
N ASP A 496 35.72 -12.12 1.13
CA ASP A 496 37.09 -12.04 1.60
C ASP A 496 37.16 -11.15 2.85
N ARG A 497 38.37 -11.02 3.44
CA ARG A 497 38.66 -10.11 4.57
C ARG A 497 37.69 -10.24 5.76
N PHE A 498 37.30 -11.46 6.09
CA PHE A 498 36.45 -11.74 7.24
C PHE A 498 37.07 -11.23 8.54
N ALA A 499 36.33 -10.39 9.26
CA ALA A 499 36.66 -10.06 10.64
C ALA A 499 36.51 -11.30 11.54
N PRO A 500 37.29 -11.39 12.64
CA PRO A 500 37.09 -12.44 13.65
C PRO A 500 35.67 -12.48 14.24
N ILE A 501 34.96 -11.36 14.23
CA ILE A 501 33.58 -11.24 14.70
C ILE A 501 32.75 -10.59 13.59
N ILE A 502 31.70 -11.30 13.17
CA ILE A 502 30.70 -10.80 12.22
C ILE A 502 29.35 -10.77 12.91
N LEU A 503 28.75 -9.59 12.98
CA LEU A 503 27.43 -9.39 13.58
C LEU A 503 26.39 -9.12 12.50
N LEU A 504 25.25 -9.80 12.57
CA LEU A 504 24.08 -9.51 11.76
C LEU A 504 23.01 -8.81 12.62
N ALA A 505 22.71 -7.56 12.28
CA ALA A 505 21.76 -6.71 12.99
C ALA A 505 20.49 -6.50 12.16
N GLY A 506 19.47 -7.32 12.43
CA GLY A 506 18.09 -7.02 12.01
C GLY A 506 17.53 -5.84 12.81
N HIS A 507 16.74 -4.98 12.17
CA HIS A 507 16.03 -3.91 12.86
C HIS A 507 14.55 -4.24 13.05
N GLY A 508 13.95 -3.59 14.03
CA GLY A 508 12.53 -3.59 14.29
C GLY A 508 12.16 -2.35 15.10
N SER A 509 10.87 -2.13 15.28
CA SER A 509 10.32 -0.99 16.00
C SER A 509 9.31 -1.44 17.05
N SER A 510 9.17 -0.63 18.10
CA SER A 510 8.05 -0.73 19.02
C SER A 510 7.37 0.63 19.10
N THR A 511 6.04 0.62 18.96
CA THR A 511 5.21 1.81 19.01
C THR A 511 3.93 1.52 19.76
N THR A 512 3.41 2.51 20.48
CA THR A 512 2.09 2.44 21.12
C THR A 512 1.06 3.09 20.22
N ASN A 513 -0.08 2.43 20.00
CA ASN A 513 -1.24 2.98 19.29
C ASN A 513 -0.93 3.51 17.87
N ASN A 514 -0.08 2.80 17.11
CA ASN A 514 0.23 3.15 15.73
C ASN A 514 -0.33 2.09 14.77
N PRO A 515 -1.38 2.40 13.99
CA PRO A 515 -1.92 1.46 13.00
C PRO A 515 -0.91 1.13 11.89
N HIS A 516 0.05 2.01 11.61
CA HIS A 516 1.11 1.82 10.61
C HIS A 516 2.42 1.25 11.18
N ARG A 517 2.36 0.55 12.33
CA ARG A 517 3.53 -0.06 13.00
C ARG A 517 4.42 -0.85 12.03
N ALA A 518 3.84 -1.68 11.16
CA ALA A 518 4.60 -2.49 10.20
C ALA A 518 5.45 -1.64 9.24
N GLY A 519 5.01 -0.42 8.93
CA GLY A 519 5.79 0.53 8.12
C GLY A 519 7.05 1.08 8.80
N LEU A 520 7.20 0.87 10.11
CA LEU A 520 8.41 1.19 10.86
C LEU A 520 9.33 -0.01 11.07
N ASP A 521 8.91 -1.21 10.69
CA ASP A 521 9.78 -2.38 10.65
C ASP A 521 10.49 -2.46 9.30
N CYS A 522 11.03 -3.64 8.94
CA CYS A 522 11.83 -3.81 7.74
C CYS A 522 10.92 -3.99 6.51
N GLY A 523 10.98 -3.04 5.57
CA GLY A 523 10.29 -3.16 4.29
C GLY A 523 10.76 -4.37 3.47
N ALA A 524 12.04 -4.76 3.59
CA ALA A 524 12.58 -5.97 2.96
C ALA A 524 12.13 -7.26 3.65
N CYS A 525 11.51 -7.20 4.83
CA CYS A 525 10.90 -8.33 5.52
C CYS A 525 9.36 -8.22 5.52
N ALA A 526 8.76 -7.58 4.51
CA ALA A 526 7.30 -7.39 4.41
C ALA A 526 6.66 -6.70 5.63
N GLY A 527 7.33 -5.68 6.18
CA GLY A 527 6.84 -4.95 7.35
C GLY A 527 6.95 -5.74 8.66
N GLN A 528 7.79 -6.77 8.69
CA GLN A 528 8.15 -7.52 9.90
C GLN A 528 9.54 -7.14 10.39
N THR A 529 9.86 -7.48 11.65
CA THR A 529 11.21 -7.28 12.19
C THR A 529 12.22 -8.15 11.44
N GLY A 530 13.45 -7.64 11.28
CA GLY A 530 14.57 -8.42 10.74
C GLY A 530 15.15 -9.44 11.72
N GLU A 531 14.55 -9.60 12.91
CA GLU A 531 15.04 -10.47 13.99
C GLU A 531 15.12 -11.93 13.54
N VAL A 532 14.03 -12.45 12.96
CA VAL A 532 13.93 -13.86 12.55
C VAL A 532 14.98 -14.18 11.49
N ASN A 533 15.12 -13.35 10.46
CA ASN A 533 16.10 -13.53 9.39
C ASN A 533 17.54 -13.48 9.93
N ALA A 534 17.86 -12.50 10.79
CA ALA A 534 19.19 -12.38 11.38
C ALA A 534 19.54 -13.61 12.25
N ARG A 535 18.60 -14.08 13.09
CA ARG A 535 18.82 -15.25 13.95
C ARG A 535 19.01 -16.52 13.13
N VAL A 536 18.20 -16.74 12.10
CA VAL A 536 18.34 -17.90 11.21
C VAL A 536 19.67 -17.86 10.46
N ALA A 537 20.07 -16.69 9.97
CA ALA A 537 21.35 -16.50 9.30
C ALA A 537 22.54 -16.83 10.22
N VAL A 538 22.52 -16.31 11.45
CA VAL A 538 23.57 -16.58 12.45
C VAL A 538 23.58 -18.07 12.82
N THR A 539 22.43 -18.71 13.01
CA THR A 539 22.36 -20.15 13.30
C THR A 539 22.95 -20.97 12.15
N LEU A 540 22.64 -20.63 10.90
CA LEU A 540 23.17 -21.33 9.73
C LEU A 540 24.69 -21.21 9.62
N PHE A 541 25.25 -20.01 9.84
CA PHE A 541 26.71 -19.79 9.78
C PHE A 541 27.49 -20.43 10.94
N ASN A 542 26.84 -20.68 12.07
CA ASN A 542 27.46 -21.30 13.25
C ASN A 542 27.10 -22.78 13.38
N GLU A 543 26.44 -23.38 12.39
CA GLU A 543 26.20 -24.81 12.39
C GLU A 543 27.55 -25.55 12.29
N PRO A 544 27.86 -26.48 13.22
CA PRO A 544 29.10 -27.25 13.15
C PRO A 544 29.17 -28.06 11.85
N ALA A 545 30.38 -28.14 11.29
CA ALA A 545 30.68 -28.98 10.12
C ALA A 545 30.56 -30.48 10.42
#